data_AF-A0A7J8DF74-F1
#
_entry.id   AF-A0A7J8DF74-F1
#
_cell.length_a   1.000
_cell.length_b   1.000
_cell.length_c   1.000
_cell.angle_alpha   90.00
_cell.angle_beta   90.00
_cell.angle_gamma   90.00
#
_symmetry.space_group_name_H-M   'P 1'
#
loop_
_entity.id
_entity.type
_entity.pdbx_description
1 polymer ?
#
loop_
_entity_poly.entity_id
_entity_poly.type
_entity_poly.pdbx_seq_one_letter_code
_entity_poly.pdbx_strand_id
1 'polypeptide(L)'
;MQPAGGGTPGPRSCDGLPRSVRQLDPAALLMLLVDADRPEPVRSGARELALFLTPEPGAEAKEVEETIEGMLLRLEEFCSLTDMIRSDTSQILEENIPLLKAKVTEMRGIYTRVDQLEAFVKMVGRHVSFLEDHVLRAERDHGAFSQALRRWLGSAGLPRFRTKLSTPPPLTYELPTLYRTEDYFPVDAGQAAPQTPGRHRRL
;
A
#
# COMPACT_ATOMS: atom_id res chain seq x y z
N MET A 1 -53.03 43.08 -37.25
CA MET A 1 -54.01 43.08 -38.34
C MET A 1 -55.37 42.70 -37.77
N GLN A 2 -56.30 43.65 -37.74
CA GLN A 2 -57.74 43.38 -37.70
C GLN A 2 -58.21 43.02 -39.12
N PRO A 3 -59.35 42.32 -39.23
CA PRO A 3 -60.54 42.96 -39.81
C PRO A 3 -61.75 42.70 -38.88
N ALA A 4 -62.70 43.60 -38.57
CA ALA A 4 -63.37 44.69 -39.28
C ALA A 4 -64.27 44.23 -40.45
N GLY A 5 -65.58 44.21 -40.20
CA GLY A 5 -66.67 44.08 -41.19
C GLY A 5 -67.93 43.55 -40.49
N GLY A 6 -69.00 44.31 -40.21
CA GLY A 6 -69.53 45.50 -40.86
C GLY A 6 -70.68 45.08 -41.79
N GLY A 7 -71.94 45.30 -41.38
CA GLY A 7 -73.10 45.07 -42.25
C GLY A 7 -74.46 44.98 -41.56
N THR A 8 -75.04 46.13 -41.23
CA THR A 8 -76.49 46.43 -41.33
C THR A 8 -76.62 47.49 -42.47
N PRO A 9 -77.79 47.83 -43.08
CA PRO A 9 -79.19 47.72 -42.61
C PRO A 9 -80.24 47.38 -43.73
N GLY A 10 -81.54 47.32 -43.38
CA GLY A 10 -82.60 47.46 -44.40
C GLY A 10 -84.01 46.99 -44.03
N PRO A 11 -85.04 47.87 -43.98
CA PRO A 11 -86.36 47.61 -43.37
C PRO A 11 -87.50 47.33 -44.37
N ARG A 12 -88.51 46.56 -43.95
CA ARG A 12 -89.91 46.57 -44.44
C ARG A 12 -90.74 45.73 -43.45
N SER A 13 -91.50 46.32 -42.54
CA SER A 13 -92.75 47.09 -42.66
C SER A 13 -93.94 46.28 -43.14
N CYS A 14 -95.02 46.43 -42.35
CA CYS A 14 -96.41 46.02 -42.52
C CYS A 14 -96.72 44.59 -42.11
N ASP A 15 -97.78 44.27 -41.38
CA ASP A 15 -98.77 44.99 -40.57
C ASP A 15 -99.66 43.86 -40.02
N GLY A 16 -100.20 43.99 -38.81
CA GLY A 16 -101.25 43.07 -38.36
C GLY A 16 -101.17 42.64 -36.90
N LEU A 17 -101.21 43.59 -35.97
CA LEU A 17 -101.78 43.30 -34.66
C LEU A 17 -103.31 43.31 -34.79
N PRO A 18 -104.00 42.31 -34.22
CA PRO A 18 -105.15 42.63 -33.41
C PRO A 18 -104.94 42.17 -31.96
N ARG A 19 -105.31 43.09 -31.08
CA ARG A 19 -105.46 42.94 -29.64
C ARG A 19 -106.06 41.58 -29.25
N SER A 20 -105.34 40.85 -28.41
CA SER A 20 -105.97 40.08 -27.34
C SER A 20 -105.01 40.06 -26.15
N VAL A 21 -105.28 40.94 -25.18
CA VAL A 21 -104.65 40.90 -23.86
C VAL A 21 -105.23 39.67 -23.16
N ARG A 22 -104.65 38.50 -23.44
CA ARG A 22 -104.82 37.33 -22.58
C ARG A 22 -103.78 37.43 -21.47
N GLN A 23 -104.27 37.93 -20.34
CA GLN A 23 -103.92 37.51 -18.99
C GLN A 23 -102.61 36.72 -18.91
N LEU A 24 -101.49 37.45 -18.81
CA LEU A 24 -100.20 36.87 -18.46
C LEU A 24 -100.34 36.32 -17.04
N ASP A 25 -100.14 35.01 -16.89
CA ASP A 25 -100.11 34.32 -15.62
C ASP A 25 -99.01 34.93 -14.73
N PRO A 26 -99.33 35.47 -13.54
CA PRO A 26 -98.36 36.02 -12.61
C PRO A 26 -97.27 35.02 -12.22
N ALA A 27 -97.56 33.71 -12.24
CA ALA A 27 -96.58 32.67 -11.92
C ALA A 27 -95.54 32.48 -13.03
N ALA A 28 -95.94 32.59 -14.30
CA ALA A 28 -95.02 32.50 -15.44
C ALA A 28 -94.03 33.69 -15.50
N LEU A 29 -94.49 34.90 -15.13
CA LEU A 29 -93.63 36.07 -14.99
C LEU A 29 -92.64 35.94 -13.83
N LEU A 30 -93.06 35.34 -12.71
CA LEU A 30 -92.19 35.06 -11.56
C LEU A 30 -91.11 34.03 -11.87
N MET A 31 -91.45 32.98 -12.62
CA MET A 31 -90.49 31.96 -13.09
C MET A 31 -89.45 32.54 -14.06
N LEU A 32 -89.85 33.46 -14.95
CA LEU A 32 -88.95 34.15 -15.87
C LEU A 32 -88.00 35.15 -15.17
N LEU A 33 -88.46 35.77 -14.07
CA LEU A 33 -87.64 36.66 -13.24
C LEU A 33 -86.70 35.89 -12.30
N VAL A 34 -87.08 34.69 -11.88
CA VAL A 34 -86.27 33.80 -11.03
C VAL A 34 -85.07 33.20 -11.79
N ASP A 35 -85.18 32.99 -13.10
CA ASP A 35 -84.07 32.48 -13.92
C ASP A 35 -83.09 33.57 -14.38
N ALA A 36 -83.43 34.85 -14.22
CA ALA A 36 -82.59 35.98 -14.63
C ALA A 36 -81.53 36.39 -13.59
N ASP A 37 -81.56 35.81 -12.39
CA ASP A 37 -80.65 36.16 -11.28
C ASP A 37 -79.63 35.06 -10.96
N ARG A 38 -79.39 34.15 -11.92
CA ARG A 38 -78.31 33.17 -11.78
C ARG A 38 -77.01 33.82 -12.26
N PRO A 39 -76.05 34.12 -11.37
CA PRO A 39 -74.77 34.62 -11.80
C PRO A 39 -74.11 33.54 -12.67
N GLU A 40 -73.94 33.84 -13.95
CA GLU A 40 -73.04 33.10 -14.84
C GLU A 40 -71.75 32.83 -14.07
N PRO A 41 -71.27 31.57 -14.00
CA PRO A 41 -70.03 31.27 -13.33
C PRO A 41 -68.91 31.86 -14.19
N VAL A 42 -68.60 33.13 -13.95
CA VAL A 42 -67.38 33.76 -14.44
C VAL A 42 -66.28 32.86 -13.90
N ARG A 43 -65.69 32.03 -14.77
CA ARG A 43 -64.41 31.38 -14.50
C ARG A 43 -63.44 32.52 -14.26
N SER A 44 -63.32 32.85 -12.98
CA SER A 44 -62.66 34.06 -12.54
C SER A 44 -61.20 33.93 -12.94
N GLY A 45 -60.74 34.80 -13.84
CA GLY A 45 -59.33 34.88 -14.20
C GLY A 45 -58.44 35.06 -12.96
N ALA A 46 -58.99 35.55 -11.84
CA ALA A 46 -58.30 35.59 -10.56
C ALA A 46 -57.99 34.20 -9.96
N ARG A 47 -58.83 33.17 -10.18
CA ARG A 47 -58.51 31.79 -9.78
C ARG A 47 -57.41 31.19 -10.65
N GLU A 48 -57.41 31.49 -11.93
CA GLU A 48 -56.40 31.00 -12.86
C GLU A 48 -55.05 31.68 -12.59
N LEU A 49 -55.04 32.99 -12.34
CA LEU A 49 -53.87 33.74 -11.90
C LEU A 49 -53.39 33.32 -10.50
N ALA A 50 -54.30 32.98 -9.58
CA ALA A 50 -53.92 32.49 -8.26
C ALA A 50 -53.14 31.17 -8.33
N LEU A 51 -53.49 30.26 -9.26
CA LEU A 51 -52.76 29.01 -9.47
C LEU A 51 -51.31 29.23 -9.95
N PHE A 52 -51.06 30.28 -10.74
CA PHE A 52 -49.71 30.67 -11.15
C PHE A 52 -48.92 31.40 -10.04
N LEU A 53 -49.61 31.98 -9.06
CA LEU A 53 -49.02 32.78 -7.98
C LEU A 53 -48.91 32.04 -6.63
N THR A 54 -49.49 30.85 -6.51
CA THR A 54 -49.20 29.93 -5.42
C THR A 54 -48.03 29.03 -5.83
N PRO A 55 -46.77 29.36 -5.48
CA PRO A 55 -45.71 28.37 -5.52
C PRO A 55 -46.15 27.20 -4.63
N GLU A 56 -45.94 25.96 -5.08
CA GLU A 56 -46.13 24.75 -4.28
C GLU A 56 -44.98 24.67 -3.28
N PRO A 57 -45.14 25.14 -2.03
CA PRO A 57 -44.02 25.25 -1.09
C PRO A 57 -43.46 23.88 -0.71
N GLY A 58 -44.22 22.80 -0.94
CA GLY A 58 -43.77 21.43 -0.70
C GLY A 58 -42.72 20.94 -1.69
N ALA A 59 -42.67 21.49 -2.91
CA ALA A 59 -41.71 21.06 -3.92
C ALA A 59 -40.28 21.54 -3.60
N GLU A 60 -40.12 22.82 -3.30
CA GLU A 60 -38.82 23.40 -2.90
C GLU A 60 -38.32 22.81 -1.57
N ALA A 61 -39.23 22.61 -0.61
CA ALA A 61 -38.89 21.97 0.67
C ALA A 61 -38.38 20.53 0.47
N LYS A 62 -38.98 19.79 -0.46
CA LYS A 62 -38.58 18.41 -0.77
C LYS A 62 -37.22 18.35 -1.48
N GLU A 63 -36.93 19.26 -2.40
CA GLU A 63 -35.61 19.35 -3.03
C GLU A 63 -34.49 19.61 -2.00
N VAL A 64 -34.77 20.48 -1.02
CA VAL A 64 -33.86 20.75 0.10
C VAL A 64 -33.68 19.50 0.96
N GLU A 65 -34.76 18.78 1.27
CA GLU A 65 -34.71 17.52 2.03
C GLU A 65 -33.86 16.47 1.32
N GLU A 66 -34.11 16.21 0.03
CA GLU A 66 -33.32 15.28 -0.79
C GLU A 66 -31.83 15.70 -0.85
N THR A 67 -31.56 17.01 -0.90
CA THR A 67 -30.19 17.54 -0.86
C THR A 67 -29.52 17.29 0.49
N ILE A 68 -30.25 17.50 1.60
CA ILE A 68 -29.76 17.24 2.96
C ILE A 68 -29.46 15.75 3.14
N GLU A 69 -30.37 14.86 2.73
CA GLU A 69 -30.16 13.42 2.79
C GLU A 69 -28.91 13.02 2.00
N GLY A 70 -28.74 13.56 0.79
CA GLY A 70 -27.54 13.33 -0.01
C GLY A 70 -26.25 13.86 0.65
N MET A 71 -26.32 14.98 1.38
CA MET A 71 -25.17 15.49 2.14
C MET A 71 -24.85 14.62 3.36
N LEU A 72 -25.86 14.12 4.07
CA LEU A 72 -25.68 13.24 5.23
C LEU A 72 -25.04 11.91 4.81
N LEU A 73 -25.48 11.34 3.69
CA LEU A 73 -24.86 10.13 3.14
C LEU A 73 -23.38 10.35 2.83
N ARG A 74 -23.04 11.44 2.14
CA ARG A 74 -21.63 11.80 1.85
C ARG A 74 -20.83 12.00 3.14
N LEU A 75 -21.42 12.57 4.18
CA LEU A 75 -20.75 12.77 5.46
C LEU A 75 -20.46 11.44 6.15
N GLU A 76 -21.36 10.47 6.10
CA GLU A 76 -21.14 9.10 6.60
C GLU A 76 -20.02 8.38 5.85
N GLU A 77 -19.97 8.53 4.52
CA GLU A 77 -18.87 8.03 3.69
C GLU A 77 -17.52 8.67 4.12
N PHE A 78 -17.48 9.99 4.29
CA PHE A 78 -16.29 10.70 4.77
C PHE A 78 -15.84 10.24 6.15
N CYS A 79 -16.76 10.00 7.07
CA CYS A 79 -16.46 9.43 8.38
C CYS A 79 -15.82 8.04 8.24
N SER A 80 -16.39 7.18 7.40
CA SER A 80 -15.87 5.84 7.13
C SER A 80 -14.46 5.86 6.55
N LEU A 81 -14.21 6.76 5.58
CA LEU A 81 -12.88 6.98 5.00
C LEU A 81 -11.88 7.47 6.06
N THR A 82 -12.30 8.38 6.94
CA THR A 82 -11.44 8.92 8.00
C THR A 82 -11.07 7.85 9.03
N ASP A 83 -12.02 7.00 9.40
CA ASP A 83 -11.76 5.90 10.32
C ASP A 83 -10.84 4.84 9.71
N MET A 84 -10.97 4.57 8.40
CA MET A 84 -10.05 3.70 7.67
C MET A 84 -8.62 4.27 7.67
N ILE A 85 -8.47 5.56 7.33
CA ILE A 85 -7.16 6.24 7.39
C ILE A 85 -6.57 6.17 8.80
N ARG A 86 -7.40 6.39 9.84
CA ARG A 86 -6.95 6.30 11.23
C ARG A 86 -6.45 4.89 11.55
N SER A 87 -7.22 3.87 11.19
CA SER A 87 -6.87 2.47 11.39
C SER A 87 -5.57 2.10 10.68
N ASP A 88 -5.44 2.43 9.40
CA ASP A 88 -4.24 2.14 8.61
C ASP A 88 -3.02 2.87 9.16
N THR A 89 -3.19 4.13 9.59
CA THR A 89 -2.13 4.90 10.23
C THR A 89 -1.68 4.25 11.53
N SER A 90 -2.61 3.83 12.40
CA SER A 90 -2.30 3.09 13.62
C SER A 90 -1.57 1.79 13.29
N GLN A 91 -2.04 1.02 12.31
CA GLN A 91 -1.38 -0.22 11.90
C GLN A 91 0.05 0.02 11.39
N ILE A 92 0.28 1.09 10.63
CA ILE A 92 1.62 1.45 10.14
C ILE A 92 2.54 1.79 11.31
N LEU A 93 2.08 2.65 12.22
CA LEU A 93 2.90 3.18 13.32
C LEU A 93 3.17 2.15 14.40
N GLU A 94 2.19 1.33 14.76
CA GLU A 94 2.25 0.42 15.89
C GLU A 94 2.75 -0.97 15.51
N GLU A 95 2.53 -1.43 14.28
CA GLU A 95 2.91 -2.78 13.85
C GLU A 95 4.02 -2.76 12.79
N ASN A 96 3.77 -2.11 11.65
CA ASN A 96 4.63 -2.25 10.48
C ASN A 96 6.00 -1.57 10.67
N ILE A 97 6.05 -0.36 11.23
CA ILE A 97 7.32 0.33 11.50
C ILE A 97 8.18 -0.45 12.50
N PRO A 98 7.66 -0.91 13.65
CA PRO A 98 8.42 -1.76 14.56
C PRO A 98 8.91 -3.07 13.93
N LEU A 99 8.05 -3.74 13.15
CA LEU A 99 8.41 -4.96 12.43
C LEU A 99 9.55 -4.71 11.45
N LEU A 100 9.46 -3.64 10.65
CA LEU A 100 10.50 -3.25 9.71
C LEU A 100 11.81 -2.91 10.44
N LYS A 101 11.74 -2.20 11.57
CA LYS A 101 12.91 -1.88 12.40
C LYS A 101 13.58 -3.15 12.93
N ALA A 102 12.80 -4.13 13.37
CA ALA A 102 13.33 -5.43 13.80
C ALA A 102 14.05 -6.14 12.65
N LYS A 103 13.43 -6.19 11.46
CA LYS A 103 14.01 -6.78 10.26
C LYS A 103 15.30 -6.09 9.79
N VAL A 104 15.35 -4.77 9.84
CA VAL A 104 16.58 -4.00 9.54
C VAL A 104 17.69 -4.32 10.54
N THR A 105 17.33 -4.52 11.81
CA THR A 105 18.30 -4.90 12.86
C THR A 105 18.84 -6.31 12.66
N GLU A 106 17.98 -7.26 12.29
CA GLU A 106 18.38 -8.61 11.88
C GLU A 106 19.37 -8.57 10.72
N MET A 107 19.06 -7.78 9.68
CA MET A 107 19.93 -7.61 8.51
C MET A 107 21.28 -6.99 8.87
N ARG A 108 21.33 -6.06 9.83
CA ARG A 108 22.59 -5.51 10.35
C ARG A 108 23.46 -6.61 10.98
N GLY A 109 22.85 -7.53 11.72
CA GLY A 109 23.55 -8.69 12.29
C GLY A 109 24.17 -9.59 11.20
N ILE A 110 23.50 -9.76 10.07
CA ILE A 110 24.04 -10.50 8.92
C ILE A 110 25.28 -9.78 8.37
N TYR A 111 25.23 -8.47 8.15
CA TYR A 111 26.40 -7.71 7.69
C TYR A 111 27.59 -7.82 8.64
N THR A 112 27.35 -7.77 9.96
CA THR A 112 28.43 -7.98 10.93
C THR A 112 29.09 -9.36 10.80
N ARG A 113 28.31 -10.41 10.50
CA ARG A 113 28.87 -11.75 10.24
C ARG A 113 29.69 -11.78 8.94
N VAL A 114 29.25 -11.06 7.91
CA VAL A 114 30.01 -10.90 6.66
C VAL A 114 31.35 -10.20 6.92
N ASP A 115 31.36 -9.14 7.72
CA ASP A 115 32.59 -8.41 8.07
C ASP A 115 33.57 -9.30 8.86
N GLN A 116 33.07 -10.10 9.80
CA GLN A 116 33.87 -11.07 10.55
C GLN A 116 34.48 -12.13 9.63
N LEU A 117 33.69 -12.64 8.68
CA LEU A 117 34.18 -13.61 7.70
C LEU A 117 35.26 -12.99 6.81
N GLU A 118 35.10 -11.74 6.38
CA GLU A 118 36.13 -11.04 5.60
C GLU A 118 37.44 -10.88 6.40
N ALA A 119 37.34 -10.48 7.67
CA ALA A 119 38.50 -10.38 8.55
C ALA A 119 39.21 -11.73 8.73
N PHE A 120 38.43 -12.81 8.86
CA PHE A 120 38.94 -14.16 8.92
C PHE A 120 39.68 -14.55 7.64
N VAL A 121 39.09 -14.34 6.46
CA VAL A 121 39.73 -14.64 5.17
C VAL A 121 41.02 -13.85 5.00
N LYS A 122 41.04 -12.56 5.38
CA LYS A 122 42.26 -11.73 5.37
C LYS A 122 43.35 -12.30 6.27
N MET A 123 43.00 -12.80 7.46
CA MET A 123 43.94 -13.42 8.38
C MET A 123 44.53 -14.71 7.80
N VAL A 124 43.69 -15.59 7.26
CA VAL A 124 44.13 -16.83 6.60
C VAL A 124 45.07 -16.51 5.44
N GLY A 125 44.74 -15.50 4.62
CA GLY A 125 45.61 -15.04 3.55
C GLY A 125 47.02 -14.65 4.05
N ARG A 126 47.11 -13.91 5.16
CA ARG A 126 48.40 -13.57 5.78
C ARG A 126 49.17 -14.79 6.25
N HIS A 127 48.50 -15.77 6.87
CA HIS A 127 49.15 -17.00 7.33
C HIS A 127 49.68 -17.85 6.16
N VAL A 128 48.92 -17.94 5.06
CA VAL A 128 49.36 -18.64 3.84
C VAL A 128 50.59 -17.96 3.25
N SER A 129 50.56 -16.64 3.06
CA SER A 129 51.73 -15.89 2.54
C SER A 129 52.95 -16.04 3.44
N PHE A 130 52.77 -16.03 4.77
CA PHE A 130 53.85 -16.29 5.71
C PHE A 130 54.45 -17.70 5.54
N LEU A 131 53.60 -18.72 5.38
CA LEU A 131 54.06 -20.09 5.16
C LEU A 131 54.78 -20.26 3.82
N GLU A 132 54.25 -19.66 2.75
CA GLU A 132 54.87 -19.65 1.42
C GLU A 132 56.28 -19.05 1.47
N ASP A 133 56.45 -17.90 2.12
CA ASP A 133 57.77 -17.27 2.31
C ASP A 133 58.74 -18.18 3.07
N HIS A 134 58.25 -18.90 4.08
CA HIS A 134 59.08 -19.79 4.89
C HIS A 134 59.51 -21.05 4.11
N VAL A 135 58.59 -21.60 3.31
CA VAL A 135 58.88 -22.73 2.41
C VAL A 135 59.89 -22.31 1.35
N LEU A 136 59.72 -21.15 0.72
CA LEU A 136 60.66 -20.62 -0.27
C LEU A 136 62.06 -20.40 0.30
N ARG A 137 62.17 -19.88 1.54
CA ARG A 137 63.46 -19.74 2.24
C ARG A 137 64.08 -21.09 2.54
N ALA A 138 63.30 -22.03 3.09
CA ALA A 138 63.79 -23.37 3.38
C ALA A 138 64.28 -24.08 2.11
N GLU A 139 63.56 -23.98 1.00
CA GLU A 139 63.97 -24.56 -0.29
C GLU A 139 65.29 -23.95 -0.80
N ARG A 140 65.43 -22.62 -0.73
CA ARG A 140 66.67 -21.93 -1.13
C ARG A 140 67.86 -22.39 -0.28
N ASP A 141 67.69 -22.45 1.04
CA ASP A 141 68.77 -22.77 1.96
C ASP A 141 69.18 -24.24 1.87
N HIS A 142 68.22 -25.16 1.77
CA HIS A 142 68.48 -26.59 1.62
C HIS A 142 68.99 -26.95 0.22
N GLY A 143 68.48 -26.28 -0.83
CA GLY A 143 68.96 -26.40 -2.20
C GLY A 143 70.41 -25.96 -2.33
N ALA A 144 70.76 -24.78 -1.81
CA ALA A 144 72.12 -24.25 -1.79
C ALA A 144 73.05 -25.11 -0.93
N PHE A 145 72.61 -25.58 0.23
CA PHE A 145 73.37 -26.48 1.10
C PHE A 145 73.72 -27.80 0.40
N SER A 146 72.76 -28.42 -0.30
CA SER A 146 73.00 -29.67 -1.04
C SER A 146 74.01 -29.49 -2.19
N GLN A 147 74.00 -28.33 -2.85
CA GLN A 147 74.95 -28.01 -3.92
C GLN A 147 76.34 -27.70 -3.36
N ALA A 148 76.43 -26.96 -2.25
CA ALA A 148 77.69 -26.71 -1.55
C ALA A 148 78.32 -28.01 -1.02
N LEU A 149 77.51 -28.91 -0.44
CA LEU A 149 77.95 -30.22 0.02
C LEU A 149 78.44 -31.09 -1.15
N ARG A 150 77.73 -31.09 -2.29
CA ARG A 150 78.21 -31.77 -3.51
C ARG A 150 79.53 -31.21 -4.03
N ARG A 151 79.74 -29.89 -3.98
CA ARG A 151 81.01 -29.27 -4.37
C ARG A 151 82.15 -29.61 -3.41
N TRP A 152 81.86 -29.63 -2.10
CA TRP A 152 82.82 -30.06 -1.08
C TRP A 152 83.21 -31.53 -1.22
N LEU A 153 82.26 -32.43 -1.52
CA LEU A 153 82.50 -33.85 -1.75
C LEU A 153 83.08 -34.16 -3.14
N GLY A 154 82.78 -33.34 -4.15
CA GLY A 154 83.28 -33.48 -5.53
C GLY A 154 84.65 -32.85 -5.77
N SER A 155 85.13 -32.02 -4.85
CA SER A 155 86.50 -31.54 -4.80
C SER A 155 87.40 -32.65 -4.25
N ALA A 156 88.04 -33.41 -5.14
CA ALA A 156 88.97 -34.49 -4.79
C ALA A 156 90.01 -34.05 -3.75
N GLY A 157 89.93 -34.63 -2.54
CA GLY A 157 90.90 -34.46 -1.46
C GLY A 157 90.28 -34.63 -0.07
N LEU A 158 89.81 -35.83 0.27
CA LEU A 158 89.34 -36.17 1.62
C LEU A 158 90.48 -36.02 2.65
N PRO A 159 90.40 -35.12 3.65
CA PRO A 159 91.28 -35.20 4.81
C PRO A 159 90.80 -36.33 5.72
N ARG A 160 91.74 -37.14 6.20
CA ARG A 160 91.50 -38.20 7.20
C ARG A 160 90.90 -37.60 8.47
N PHE A 161 89.69 -38.05 8.80
CA PHE A 161 88.92 -37.63 9.97
C PHE A 161 89.60 -37.98 11.29
N ARG A 162 89.91 -36.96 12.09
CA ARG A 162 89.90 -37.05 13.57
C ARG A 162 89.64 -35.66 14.15
N THR A 163 88.36 -35.34 14.33
CA THR A 163 87.93 -34.23 15.19
C THR A 163 86.52 -34.53 15.68
N LYS A 164 86.30 -34.41 16.99
CA LYS A 164 84.99 -34.57 17.64
C LYS A 164 83.98 -33.66 16.92
N LEU A 165 82.95 -34.24 16.32
CA LEU A 165 81.81 -33.47 15.82
C LEU A 165 81.14 -32.81 17.03
N SER A 166 81.29 -31.50 17.17
CA SER A 166 80.36 -30.70 17.95
C SER A 166 79.06 -30.66 17.15
N THR A 167 78.05 -31.40 17.62
CA THR A 167 76.68 -31.34 17.14
C THR A 167 76.24 -29.87 17.07
N PRO A 168 75.82 -29.34 15.90
CA PRO A 168 75.14 -28.05 15.87
C PRO A 168 73.91 -28.14 16.79
N PRO A 169 73.59 -27.11 17.59
CA PRO A 169 72.37 -27.15 18.39
C PRO A 169 71.18 -27.43 17.45
N PRO A 170 70.25 -28.32 17.82
CA PRO A 170 69.07 -28.54 17.00
C PRO A 170 68.40 -27.17 16.79
N LEU A 171 68.21 -26.80 15.53
CA LEU A 171 67.33 -25.67 15.20
C LEU A 171 65.96 -26.05 15.75
N THR A 172 65.62 -25.48 16.91
CA THR A 172 64.30 -25.62 17.51
C THR A 172 63.32 -24.99 16.54
N TYR A 173 62.75 -25.81 15.66
CA TYR A 173 61.62 -25.41 14.85
C TYR A 173 60.44 -25.20 15.80
N GLU A 174 60.16 -23.96 16.16
CA GLU A 174 58.87 -23.63 16.77
C GLU A 174 57.81 -23.73 15.70
N LEU A 175 56.92 -24.72 15.85
CA LEU A 175 55.74 -24.84 15.03
C LEU A 175 54.90 -23.57 15.24
N PRO A 176 54.66 -22.76 14.19
CA PRO A 176 53.76 -21.63 14.28
C PRO A 176 52.42 -22.12 14.82
N THR A 177 51.85 -21.42 15.79
CA THR A 177 50.52 -21.73 16.33
C THR A 177 49.52 -21.70 15.18
N LEU A 178 49.17 -22.88 14.68
CA LEU A 178 48.23 -23.03 13.59
C LEU A 178 46.84 -22.63 14.06
N TYR A 179 46.12 -21.99 13.14
CA TYR A 179 44.75 -21.57 13.32
C TYR A 179 43.87 -22.70 13.85
N ARG A 180 43.06 -22.37 14.86
CA ARG A 180 42.07 -23.23 15.49
C ARG A 180 40.69 -22.63 15.20
N THR A 181 39.88 -23.37 14.45
CA THR A 181 38.53 -22.92 14.04
C THR A 181 37.62 -22.67 15.24
N GLU A 182 37.91 -23.34 16.35
CA GLU A 182 37.18 -23.25 17.62
C GLU A 182 37.19 -21.84 18.21
N ASP A 183 38.27 -21.08 17.97
CA ASP A 183 38.50 -19.78 18.61
C ASP A 183 37.65 -18.64 18.01
N TYR A 184 37.09 -18.86 16.82
CA TYR A 184 36.36 -17.84 16.05
C TYR A 184 34.91 -18.23 15.75
N PHE A 185 34.61 -19.52 15.79
CA PHE A 185 33.25 -20.05 15.65
C PHE A 185 32.92 -20.89 16.89
N PRO A 186 32.58 -20.26 18.03
CA PRO A 186 32.14 -21.01 19.19
C PRO A 186 30.91 -21.83 18.78
N VAL A 187 30.99 -23.15 18.99
CA VAL A 187 29.84 -24.03 18.83
C VAL A 187 28.81 -23.56 19.84
N ASP A 188 27.71 -22.98 19.37
CA ASP A 188 26.56 -22.70 20.24
C ASP A 188 26.17 -24.04 20.90
N ALA A 189 26.37 -24.13 22.21
CA ALA A 189 25.97 -25.26 23.05
C ALA A 189 24.43 -25.34 23.19
N GLY A 190 23.71 -25.15 22.10
CA GLY A 190 22.25 -25.17 21.98
C GLY A 190 21.73 -26.24 21.02
N GLN A 191 22.58 -27.07 20.43
CA GLN A 191 22.14 -28.19 19.60
C GLN A 191 22.68 -29.50 20.16
N ALA A 192 21.89 -30.08 21.07
CA ALA A 192 22.02 -31.46 21.50
C ALA A 192 22.18 -32.37 20.27
N ALA A 193 23.19 -33.23 20.33
CA ALA A 193 23.44 -34.25 19.32
C ALA A 193 22.16 -35.03 18.99
N PRO A 194 21.91 -35.39 17.72
CA PRO A 194 20.83 -36.31 17.39
C PRO A 194 21.15 -37.67 18.00
N GLN A 195 20.45 -38.01 19.09
CA GLN A 195 20.42 -39.34 19.68
C GLN A 195 19.95 -40.32 18.59
N THR A 196 20.85 -41.13 18.07
CA THR A 196 20.50 -42.26 17.19
C THR A 196 19.77 -43.33 18.00
N PRO A 197 18.54 -43.72 17.65
CA PRO A 197 17.85 -44.81 18.36
C PRO A 197 18.51 -46.15 18.01
N GLY A 198 18.87 -46.89 19.04
CA GLY A 198 19.51 -48.20 18.96
C GLY A 198 18.66 -49.21 18.19
N ARG A 199 19.27 -49.86 17.18
CA ARG A 199 18.73 -51.04 16.53
C ARG A 199 18.69 -52.20 17.54
N HIS A 200 17.49 -52.64 17.88
CA HIS A 200 17.26 -53.92 18.54
C HIS A 200 17.84 -55.08 17.71
N ARG A 201 18.79 -55.80 18.30
CA ARG A 201 19.32 -57.06 17.79
C ARG A 201 18.41 -58.19 18.29
N ARG A 202 17.70 -58.85 17.37
CA ARG A 202 17.03 -60.12 17.63
C ARG A 202 18.08 -61.19 17.91
N LEU A 203 17.88 -61.96 18.97
CA LEU A 203 18.02 -63.42 19.03
C LEU A 203 16.89 -63.94 19.92
#